data_AF-A0A1F6Y2Y6-F1
#
_entry.id   AF-A0A1F6Y2Y6-F1
#
_cell.length_a   1.000
_cell.length_b   1.000
_cell.length_c   1.000
_cell.angle_alpha   90.00
_cell.angle_beta   90.00
_cell.angle_gamma   90.00
#
_symmetry.space_group_name_H-M   'P 1'
#
loop_
_entity.id
_entity.type
_entity.pdbx_description
1 polymer ?
#
loop_
_entity_poly.entity_id
_entity_poly.type
_entity_poly.pdbx_seq_one_letter_code
_entity_poly.pdbx_strand_id
1 'polypeptide(L)'
;MNKEELLQELEKGINAGEISREELISRLSLTPSAGREISATPKDSTHFSMTKMLYVLGAAIVVIGIIIFVYQVWDDLGSLGRISVTLGLGLLFTVIGSVLLKSKPENQTIGSVFHAIGGLLVPGGAVVALSELNVDMVSVWPIAITFGAIFVFYLLLNFAHRSSVLTFFAIANGTAFIYLLVEAMIDGPFYRHEDLYAYLTMVVGASYLLLAHAFRGGWNNKLVGILYFFGSAGFLGAAFSRVFDSVPWQMVYFLLVIGGLFLSAYTKSRAILVVSTCFLLAHVSYITGEYFADSVGWPVALVILGFIFIGLGYVSININKKYIAK
;
A
#
# COMPACT_ATOMS: atom_id res chain seq x y z
N MET A 1 43.18 14.36 39.98
CA MET A 1 42.26 14.15 41.12
C MET A 1 41.97 12.68 41.21
N ASN A 2 42.30 12.06 42.34
CA ASN A 2 42.01 10.65 42.55
C ASN A 2 40.54 10.47 42.98
N LYS A 3 40.00 9.26 42.85
CA LYS A 3 38.56 8.99 43.11
C LYS A 3 38.14 9.39 44.52
N GLU A 4 38.98 9.13 45.52
CA GLU A 4 38.73 9.52 46.92
C GLU A 4 38.71 11.04 47.12
N GLU A 5 39.57 11.79 46.42
CA GLU A 5 39.60 13.27 46.52
C GLU A 5 38.31 13.88 45.95
N LEU A 6 37.82 13.33 44.85
CA LEU A 6 36.61 13.78 44.16
C LEU A 6 35.35 13.56 45.01
N LEU A 7 35.28 12.43 45.71
CA LEU A 7 34.17 12.13 46.63
C LEU A 7 34.18 13.03 47.87
N GLN A 8 35.36 13.34 48.41
CA GLN A 8 35.48 14.26 49.54
C GLN A 8 35.08 15.70 49.17
N GLU A 9 35.39 16.13 47.96
CA GLU A 9 35.03 17.46 47.48
C GLU A 9 33.50 17.58 47.25
N LEU A 10 32.89 16.53 46.70
CA LEU A 10 31.44 16.41 46.57
C LEU A 10 30.73 16.42 47.94
N GLU A 11 31.26 15.69 48.91
CA GLU A 11 30.71 15.65 50.27
C GLU A 11 30.81 17.02 50.97
N LYS A 12 31.93 17.73 50.79
CA LYS A 12 32.07 19.11 51.26
C LYS A 12 31.06 20.06 50.62
N GLY A 13 30.86 19.98 49.30
CA GLY A 13 29.88 20.82 48.59
C GLY A 13 28.43 20.57 49.02
N ILE A 14 28.09 19.31 49.33
CA ILE A 14 26.77 18.96 49.87
C ILE A 14 26.58 19.49 51.29
N ASN A 15 27.59 19.34 52.16
CA ASN A 15 27.51 19.79 53.55
C ASN A 15 27.55 21.31 53.69
N ALA A 16 28.16 22.01 52.74
CA ALA A 16 28.15 23.48 52.65
C ALA A 16 26.84 24.04 52.07
N GLY A 17 25.94 23.19 51.55
CA GLY A 17 24.68 23.60 50.93
C GLY A 17 24.84 24.22 49.53
N GLU A 18 26.04 24.15 48.95
CA GLU A 18 26.33 24.63 47.60
C GLU A 18 25.80 23.66 46.52
N ILE A 19 25.64 22.37 46.86
CA ILE A 19 25.14 21.34 45.96
C ILE A 19 24.02 20.54 46.65
N SER A 20 22.82 20.52 46.06
CA SER A 20 21.72 19.67 46.53
C SER A 20 21.94 18.22 46.09
N ARG A 21 21.60 17.26 46.98
CA ARG A 21 21.68 15.82 46.68
C ARG A 21 20.77 15.45 45.51
N GLU A 22 19.63 16.11 45.41
CA GLU A 22 18.64 15.94 44.35
C GLU A 22 19.18 16.41 42.99
N GLU A 23 19.91 17.55 42.97
CA GLU A 23 20.58 18.02 41.76
C GLU A 23 21.65 17.02 41.30
N LEU A 24 22.47 16.50 42.22
CA LEU A 24 23.52 15.54 41.89
C LEU A 24 22.96 14.25 41.27
N ILE A 25 21.90 13.70 41.88
CA ILE A 25 21.23 12.49 41.39
C ILE A 25 20.61 12.74 40.02
N SER A 26 19.97 13.89 39.81
CA SER A 26 19.34 14.23 38.53
C SER A 26 20.34 14.32 37.37
N ARG A 27 21.56 14.85 37.63
CA ARG A 27 22.60 14.98 36.62
C ARG A 27 23.34 13.68 36.35
N LEU A 28 23.56 12.84 37.37
CA LEU A 28 24.15 11.51 37.22
C LEU A 28 23.21 10.52 36.52
N SER A 29 21.89 10.68 36.71
CA SER A 29 20.86 9.83 36.09
C SER A 29 20.67 10.08 34.58
N LEU A 30 21.31 11.09 34.00
CA LEU A 30 21.15 11.48 32.59
C LEU A 30 22.21 10.93 31.64
N THR A 31 23.00 9.93 32.04
CA THR A 31 23.96 9.26 31.13
C THR A 31 23.65 7.77 31.01
N PRO A 32 23.07 7.29 29.88
CA PRO A 32 22.88 5.87 29.65
C PRO A 32 24.18 5.28 29.10
N SER A 33 24.86 4.44 29.88
CA SER A 33 25.81 3.47 29.34
C SER A 33 25.93 2.23 30.23
N ALA A 34 25.42 1.13 29.66
CA ALA A 34 25.82 -0.27 29.85
C ALA A 34 25.66 -0.92 31.24
N GLY A 35 24.63 -1.77 31.38
CA GLY A 35 24.52 -2.70 32.52
C GLY A 35 23.19 -3.44 32.69
N ARG A 36 22.72 -4.11 31.64
CA ARG A 36 21.76 -5.23 31.58
C ARG A 36 21.18 -5.75 32.92
N GLU A 37 19.93 -5.39 33.24
CA GLU A 37 18.99 -6.26 33.94
C GLU A 37 17.61 -6.23 33.28
N ILE A 38 16.98 -7.39 33.31
CA ILE A 38 15.81 -7.80 32.54
C ILE A 38 14.57 -7.10 33.13
N SER A 39 14.15 -6.01 32.50
CA SER A 39 12.85 -5.42 32.74
C SER A 39 12.07 -5.48 31.44
N ALA A 40 11.02 -6.29 31.45
CA ALA A 40 10.04 -6.38 30.38
C ALA A 40 9.68 -4.97 29.90
N THR A 41 9.96 -4.70 28.63
CA THR A 41 9.43 -3.52 27.95
C THR A 41 7.92 -3.47 28.21
N PRO A 42 7.36 -2.39 28.75
CA PRO A 42 5.93 -2.19 28.64
C PRO A 42 5.65 -2.21 27.14
N LYS A 43 4.81 -3.16 26.71
CA LYS A 43 4.11 -3.03 25.44
C LYS A 43 3.57 -1.62 25.43
N ASP A 44 4.05 -0.78 24.52
CA ASP A 44 3.29 0.37 24.05
C ASP A 44 1.99 -0.21 23.49
N SER A 45 1.01 -0.34 24.38
CA SER A 45 -0.36 -0.53 24.00
C SER A 45 -0.67 0.71 23.19
N THR A 46 -1.05 0.48 21.93
CA THR A 46 -1.59 1.49 21.04
C THR A 46 -2.89 2.01 21.66
N HIS A 47 -2.80 2.85 22.69
CA HIS A 47 -3.94 3.58 23.21
C HIS A 47 -4.26 4.60 22.13
N PHE A 48 -5.26 4.28 21.33
CA PHE A 48 -5.92 5.25 20.46
C PHE A 48 -6.36 6.39 21.37
N SER A 49 -5.63 7.50 21.33
CA SER A 49 -5.95 8.67 22.13
C SER A 49 -7.40 9.08 21.84
N MET A 50 -8.20 9.32 22.87
CA MET A 50 -9.59 9.81 22.76
C MET A 50 -9.67 10.99 21.78
N THR A 51 -8.66 11.85 21.79
CA THR A 51 -8.52 12.97 20.86
C THR A 51 -8.42 12.53 19.39
N LYS A 52 -7.65 11.48 19.08
CA LYS A 52 -7.57 10.91 17.72
C LYS A 52 -8.91 10.33 17.29
N MET A 53 -9.64 9.68 18.20
CA MET A 53 -10.97 9.15 17.91
C MET A 53 -11.96 10.29 17.61
N LEU A 54 -11.93 11.39 18.37
CA LEU A 54 -12.74 12.57 18.11
C LEU A 54 -12.39 13.24 16.78
N TYR A 55 -11.11 13.32 16.41
CA TYR A 55 -10.71 13.83 15.09
C TYR A 55 -11.20 12.94 13.94
N VAL A 56 -11.08 11.62 14.06
CA VAL A 56 -11.57 10.68 13.05
C VAL A 56 -13.10 10.76 12.93
N LEU A 57 -13.81 10.84 14.06
CA LEU A 57 -15.26 10.97 14.08
C LEU A 57 -15.71 12.30 13.44
N GLY A 58 -15.06 13.41 13.78
CA GLY A 58 -15.33 14.72 13.19
C GLY A 58 -15.08 14.73 11.68
N ALA A 59 -13.96 14.15 11.23
CA ALA A 59 -13.67 14.02 9.81
C ALA A 59 -14.72 13.16 9.08
N ALA A 60 -15.15 12.05 9.68
CA ALA A 60 -16.19 11.19 9.11
C ALA A 60 -17.52 11.94 8.98
N ILE A 61 -17.94 12.69 10.01
CA ILE A 61 -19.17 13.51 9.97
C ILE A 61 -19.08 14.56 8.86
N VAL A 62 -17.94 15.24 8.70
CA VAL A 62 -17.74 16.22 7.62
C VAL A 62 -17.83 15.57 6.25
N VAL A 63 -17.15 14.44 6.04
CA VAL A 63 -17.18 13.72 4.75
C VAL A 63 -18.60 13.25 4.42
N ILE A 64 -19.30 12.64 5.37
CA ILE A 64 -20.69 12.20 5.20
C ILE A 64 -21.59 13.40 4.90
N GLY A 65 -21.42 14.50 5.64
CA GLY A 65 -22.15 15.74 5.41
C GLY A 65 -21.95 16.29 4.01
N ILE A 66 -20.71 16.30 3.50
CA ILE A 66 -20.41 16.72 2.12
C ILE A 66 -21.10 15.79 1.11
N ILE A 67 -21.04 14.47 1.30
CA ILE A 67 -21.68 13.51 0.39
C ILE A 67 -23.20 13.73 0.35
N ILE A 68 -23.84 13.85 1.51
CA ILE A 68 -25.28 14.10 1.61
C ILE A 68 -25.64 15.45 0.96
N PHE A 69 -24.87 16.49 1.23
CA PHE A 69 -25.11 17.82 0.66
C PHE A 69 -24.99 17.80 -0.87
N VAL A 70 -23.93 17.17 -1.41
CA VAL A 70 -23.74 17.05 -2.85
C VAL A 70 -24.89 16.26 -3.48
N TYR A 71 -25.36 15.19 -2.83
CA TYR A 71 -26.51 14.41 -3.29
C TYR A 71 -27.80 15.25 -3.31
N GLN A 72 -28.05 16.05 -2.27
CA GLN A 72 -29.25 16.89 -2.17
C GLN A 72 -29.30 17.99 -3.24
N VAL A 73 -28.14 18.59 -3.56
CA VAL A 73 -28.04 19.70 -4.51
C VAL A 73 -27.76 19.20 -5.93
N TRP A 74 -27.57 17.89 -6.13
CA TRP A 74 -27.14 17.31 -7.40
C TRP A 74 -28.09 17.65 -8.56
N ASP A 75 -29.40 17.54 -8.33
CA ASP A 75 -30.43 17.81 -9.33
C ASP A 75 -30.62 19.29 -9.65
N ASP A 76 -30.21 20.18 -8.74
CA ASP A 76 -30.35 21.63 -8.89
C ASP A 76 -29.18 22.29 -9.66
N LEU A 77 -28.00 21.65 -9.70
CA LEU A 77 -26.78 22.23 -10.29
C LEU A 77 -26.81 22.35 -11.82
N GLY A 78 -27.68 21.58 -12.49
CA GLY A 78 -27.63 21.37 -13.92
C GLY A 78 -26.31 20.73 -14.40
N SER A 79 -26.25 20.41 -15.70
CA SER A 79 -25.12 19.69 -16.30
C SER A 79 -23.77 20.40 -16.09
N LEU A 80 -23.68 21.68 -16.44
CA LEU A 80 -22.45 22.47 -16.29
C LEU A 80 -22.01 22.61 -14.83
N GLY A 81 -22.97 22.74 -13.89
CA GLY A 81 -22.66 22.81 -12.46
C GLY A 81 -22.07 21.51 -11.95
N ARG A 82 -22.65 20.36 -12.31
CA ARG A 82 -22.13 19.02 -11.95
C ARG A 82 -20.71 18.79 -12.47
N ILE A 83 -20.44 19.13 -13.72
CA ILE A 83 -19.10 19.03 -14.32
C ILE A 83 -18.11 19.96 -13.61
N SER A 84 -18.51 21.20 -13.32
CA SER A 84 -17.64 22.21 -12.69
C SER A 84 -17.27 21.84 -11.26
N VAL A 85 -18.24 21.38 -10.46
CA VAL A 85 -18.03 21.02 -9.04
C VAL A 85 -17.23 19.71 -8.89
N THR A 86 -17.26 18.82 -9.89
CA THR A 86 -16.51 17.56 -9.86
C THR A 86 -15.16 17.68 -10.57
N LEU A 87 -15.17 17.70 -11.91
CA LEU A 87 -13.96 17.76 -12.73
C LEU A 87 -13.23 19.09 -12.57
N GLY A 88 -13.98 20.21 -12.62
CA GLY A 88 -13.40 21.55 -12.47
C GLY A 88 -12.67 21.73 -11.14
N LEU A 89 -13.30 21.31 -10.04
CA LEU A 89 -12.68 21.35 -8.71
C LEU A 89 -11.47 20.40 -8.60
N GLY A 90 -11.56 19.19 -9.16
CA GLY A 90 -10.44 18.26 -9.21
C GLY A 90 -9.21 18.81 -9.95
N LEU A 91 -9.44 19.46 -11.10
CA LEU A 91 -8.40 20.14 -11.87
C LEU A 91 -7.84 21.34 -11.11
N LEU A 92 -8.69 22.15 -10.47
CA LEU A 92 -8.28 23.30 -9.66
C LEU A 92 -7.37 22.87 -8.50
N PHE A 93 -7.75 21.82 -7.76
CA PHE A 93 -6.89 21.28 -6.71
C PHE A 93 -5.57 20.72 -7.25
N THR A 94 -5.58 20.11 -8.43
CA THR A 94 -4.35 19.65 -9.09
C THR A 94 -3.43 20.81 -9.46
N VAL A 95 -3.98 21.92 -9.97
CA VAL A 95 -3.22 23.14 -10.29
C VAL A 95 -2.64 23.78 -9.04
N ILE A 96 -3.44 23.94 -7.97
CA ILE A 96 -2.97 24.45 -6.68
C ILE A 96 -1.86 23.54 -6.13
N GLY A 97 -2.04 22.22 -6.18
CA GLY A 97 -1.03 21.25 -5.80
C GLY A 97 0.29 21.46 -6.55
N SER A 98 0.21 21.68 -7.86
CA SER A 98 1.37 21.90 -8.72
C SER A 98 2.13 23.19 -8.37
N VAL A 99 1.39 24.27 -8.10
CA VAL A 99 1.96 25.57 -7.66
C VAL A 99 2.64 25.43 -6.29
N LEU A 100 2.00 24.76 -5.35
CA LEU A 100 2.54 24.55 -4.01
C LEU A 100 3.77 23.63 -4.00
N LEU A 101 3.81 22.60 -4.84
CA LEU A 101 4.99 21.74 -4.98
C LEU A 101 6.22 22.48 -5.53
N LYS A 102 6.01 23.51 -6.37
CA LYS A 102 7.09 24.38 -6.87
C LYS A 102 7.49 25.50 -5.90
N SER A 103 6.70 25.71 -4.85
CA SER A 103 6.93 26.74 -3.84
C SER A 103 7.96 26.28 -2.80
N LYS A 104 8.05 26.98 -1.67
CA LYS A 104 8.96 26.67 -0.56
C LYS A 104 8.81 25.22 -0.05
N PRO A 105 9.87 24.62 0.52
CA PRO A 105 9.84 23.23 1.01
C PRO A 105 8.71 22.94 2.01
N GLU A 106 8.37 23.92 2.85
CA GLU A 106 7.26 23.85 3.82
C GLU A 106 5.89 23.55 3.18
N ASN A 107 5.70 23.95 1.91
CA ASN A 107 4.45 23.77 1.19
C ASN A 107 4.37 22.43 0.43
N GLN A 108 5.44 21.65 0.37
CA GLN A 108 5.46 20.40 -0.42
C GLN A 108 4.48 19.35 0.11
N THR A 109 4.34 19.26 1.43
CA THR A 109 3.36 18.36 2.06
C THR A 109 1.94 18.79 1.69
N ILE A 110 1.65 20.09 1.75
CA ILE A 110 0.34 20.64 1.39
C ILE A 110 0.07 20.39 -0.10
N GLY A 111 1.04 20.69 -0.98
CA GLY A 111 0.90 20.43 -2.42
C GLY A 111 0.63 18.96 -2.75
N SER A 112 1.24 18.04 -2.00
CA SER A 112 0.98 16.60 -2.12
C SER A 112 -0.46 16.23 -1.72
N VAL A 113 -1.02 16.87 -0.67
CA VAL A 113 -2.42 16.67 -0.25
C VAL A 113 -3.38 17.19 -1.32
N PHE A 114 -3.13 18.38 -1.88
CA PHE A 114 -3.93 18.94 -2.96
C PHE A 114 -3.93 18.05 -4.21
N HIS A 115 -2.77 17.48 -4.57
CA HIS A 115 -2.69 16.47 -5.62
C HIS A 115 -3.42 15.17 -5.27
N ALA A 116 -3.46 14.77 -4.00
CA ALA A 116 -4.24 13.60 -3.59
C ALA A 116 -5.74 13.82 -3.77
N ILE A 117 -6.23 15.00 -3.39
CA ILE A 117 -7.64 15.39 -3.58
C ILE A 117 -7.96 15.47 -5.08
N GLY A 118 -7.12 16.16 -5.87
CA GLY A 118 -7.27 16.21 -7.33
C GLY A 118 -7.21 14.84 -8.00
N GLY A 119 -6.30 13.98 -7.53
CA GLY A 119 -6.14 12.59 -7.97
C GLY A 119 -7.38 11.73 -7.80
N LEU A 120 -8.14 11.96 -6.73
CA LEU A 120 -9.40 11.26 -6.47
C LEU A 120 -10.58 11.88 -7.26
N LEU A 121 -10.62 13.21 -7.37
CA LEU A 121 -11.73 13.91 -8.01
C LEU A 121 -11.67 13.90 -9.55
N VAL A 122 -10.49 13.99 -10.16
CA VAL A 122 -10.36 14.09 -11.62
C VAL A 122 -10.94 12.87 -12.35
N PRO A 123 -10.64 11.61 -11.97
CA PRO A 123 -11.25 10.45 -12.63
C PRO A 123 -12.76 10.40 -12.47
N GLY A 124 -13.27 10.62 -11.25
CA GLY A 124 -14.71 10.64 -11.00
C GLY A 124 -15.43 11.76 -11.74
N GLY A 125 -14.88 12.97 -11.72
CA GLY A 125 -15.42 14.12 -12.45
C GLY A 125 -15.37 13.96 -13.96
N ALA A 126 -14.36 13.26 -14.49
CA ALA A 126 -14.31 12.96 -15.91
C ALA A 126 -15.42 11.99 -16.34
N VAL A 127 -15.74 10.99 -15.51
CA VAL A 127 -16.89 10.09 -15.75
C VAL A 127 -18.21 10.85 -15.68
N VAL A 128 -18.36 11.76 -14.70
CA VAL A 128 -19.53 12.67 -14.63
C VAL A 128 -19.64 13.53 -15.89
N ALA A 129 -18.52 14.05 -16.39
CA ALA A 129 -18.51 14.83 -17.61
C ALA A 129 -18.96 14.02 -18.83
N LEU A 130 -18.54 12.76 -18.96
CA LEU A 130 -19.02 11.88 -20.03
C LEU A 130 -20.53 11.64 -19.93
N SER A 131 -21.06 11.36 -18.73
CA SER A 131 -22.49 11.12 -18.55
C SER A 131 -23.34 12.36 -18.85
N GLU A 132 -22.87 13.53 -18.42
CA GLU A 132 -23.58 14.80 -18.62
C GLU A 132 -23.54 15.28 -20.08
N LEU A 133 -22.51 14.89 -20.84
CA LEU A 133 -22.40 15.15 -22.28
C LEU A 133 -23.20 14.15 -23.14
N ASN A 134 -23.97 13.25 -22.53
CA ASN A 134 -24.72 12.18 -23.19
C ASN A 134 -23.85 11.34 -24.13
N VAL A 135 -22.58 11.12 -23.75
CA VAL A 135 -21.71 10.20 -24.48
C VAL A 135 -22.24 8.79 -24.25
N ASP A 136 -22.32 8.00 -25.31
CA ASP A 136 -22.80 6.61 -25.21
C ASP A 136 -21.84 5.78 -24.34
N MET A 137 -22.28 5.49 -23.12
CA MET A 137 -21.54 4.68 -22.13
C MET A 137 -21.83 3.18 -22.30
N VAL A 138 -22.66 2.78 -23.27
CA VAL A 138 -22.79 1.36 -23.65
C VAL A 138 -21.49 0.88 -24.29
N SER A 139 -20.81 1.74 -25.05
CA SER A 139 -19.45 1.47 -25.50
C SER A 139 -18.44 1.78 -24.39
N VAL A 140 -17.47 0.88 -24.19
CA VAL A 140 -16.39 1.09 -23.21
C VAL A 140 -15.31 2.07 -23.73
N TRP A 141 -15.26 2.32 -25.04
CA TRP A 141 -14.25 3.16 -25.69
C TRP A 141 -14.13 4.58 -25.11
N PRO A 142 -15.22 5.35 -24.90
CA PRO A 142 -15.10 6.70 -24.34
C PRO A 142 -14.50 6.73 -22.94
N ILE A 143 -14.83 5.73 -22.10
CA ILE A 143 -14.29 5.59 -20.75
C ILE A 143 -12.80 5.23 -20.84
N ALA A 144 -12.43 4.28 -21.69
CA ALA A 144 -11.04 3.88 -21.91
C ALA A 144 -10.18 5.07 -22.37
N ILE A 145 -10.62 5.82 -23.39
CA ILE A 145 -9.91 7.00 -23.89
C ILE A 145 -9.75 8.05 -22.79
N THR A 146 -10.78 8.27 -21.97
CA THR A 146 -10.75 9.22 -20.87
C THR A 146 -9.73 8.83 -19.80
N PHE A 147 -9.69 7.58 -19.38
CA PHE A 147 -8.66 7.10 -18.44
C PHE A 147 -7.26 7.11 -19.05
N GLY A 148 -7.13 6.87 -20.35
CA GLY A 148 -5.88 7.05 -21.10
C GLY A 148 -5.39 8.50 -21.07
N ALA A 149 -6.28 9.46 -21.30
CA ALA A 149 -5.97 10.88 -21.22
C ALA A 149 -5.57 11.31 -19.79
N ILE A 150 -6.27 10.81 -18.76
CA ILE A 150 -5.94 11.07 -17.36
C ILE A 150 -4.59 10.44 -16.98
N PHE A 151 -4.31 9.24 -17.46
CA PHE A 151 -3.01 8.59 -17.28
C PHE A 151 -1.89 9.46 -17.85
N VAL A 152 -2.01 9.90 -19.10
CA VAL A 152 -1.04 10.79 -19.76
C VAL A 152 -0.90 12.10 -18.98
N PHE A 153 -2.02 12.69 -18.55
CA PHE A 153 -2.01 13.90 -17.73
C PHE A 153 -1.20 13.75 -16.44
N TYR A 154 -1.44 12.70 -15.65
CA TYR A 154 -0.67 12.45 -14.42
C TYR A 154 0.79 12.06 -14.70
N LEU A 155 1.06 11.38 -15.81
CA LEU A 155 2.43 11.04 -16.23
C LEU A 155 3.23 12.30 -16.57
N LEU A 156 2.63 13.25 -17.31
CA LEU A 156 3.25 14.53 -17.64
C LEU A 156 3.48 15.39 -16.40
N LEU A 157 2.50 15.46 -15.48
CA LEU A 157 2.68 16.15 -14.20
C LEU A 157 3.79 15.50 -13.36
N ASN A 158 3.84 14.17 -13.32
CA ASN A 158 4.88 13.45 -12.59
C ASN A 158 6.27 13.71 -13.18
N PHE A 159 6.39 13.81 -14.51
CA PHE A 159 7.65 14.18 -15.15
C PHE A 159 8.12 15.58 -14.73
N ALA A 160 7.19 16.54 -14.60
CA ALA A 160 7.50 17.91 -14.19
C ALA A 160 7.85 18.04 -12.70
N HIS A 161 7.17 17.29 -11.81
CA HIS A 161 7.23 17.50 -10.36
C HIS A 161 7.98 16.40 -9.58
N ARG A 162 8.22 15.23 -10.18
CA ARG A 162 8.89 14.07 -9.54
C ARG A 162 8.32 13.72 -8.16
N SER A 163 6.99 13.68 -8.07
CA SER A 163 6.26 13.42 -6.81
C SER A 163 5.73 11.99 -6.76
N SER A 164 5.90 11.31 -5.61
CA SER A 164 5.37 9.97 -5.42
C SER A 164 3.84 9.92 -5.51
N VAL A 165 3.14 10.98 -5.09
CA VAL A 165 1.67 11.05 -5.17
C VAL A 165 1.22 11.07 -6.62
N LEU A 166 1.89 11.85 -7.47
CA LEU A 166 1.59 11.89 -8.90
C LEU A 166 1.91 10.56 -9.59
N THR A 167 3.02 9.93 -9.22
CA THR A 167 3.34 8.57 -9.71
C THR A 167 2.25 7.58 -9.32
N PHE A 168 1.73 7.64 -8.09
CA PHE A 168 0.65 6.76 -7.65
C PHE A 168 -0.59 6.91 -8.53
N PHE A 169 -1.06 8.14 -8.79
CA PHE A 169 -2.22 8.36 -9.65
C PHE A 169 -1.95 8.01 -11.11
N ALA A 170 -0.72 8.20 -11.61
CA ALA A 170 -0.35 7.72 -12.93
C ALA A 170 -0.46 6.18 -13.01
N ILE A 171 0.06 5.44 -12.03
CA ILE A 171 -0.03 3.97 -12.02
C ILE A 171 -1.48 3.50 -11.89
N ALA A 172 -2.26 4.12 -11.00
CA ALA A 172 -3.66 3.76 -10.79
C ALA A 172 -4.50 3.99 -12.06
N ASN A 173 -4.41 5.17 -12.68
CA ASN A 173 -5.13 5.48 -13.91
C ASN A 173 -4.60 4.69 -15.11
N GLY A 174 -3.29 4.45 -15.21
CA GLY A 174 -2.70 3.60 -16.25
C GLY A 174 -3.17 2.16 -16.16
N THR A 175 -3.35 1.66 -14.94
CA THR A 175 -3.92 0.32 -14.71
C THR A 175 -5.38 0.29 -15.13
N ALA A 176 -6.21 1.23 -14.66
CA ALA A 176 -7.60 1.33 -15.09
C ALA A 176 -7.72 1.43 -16.62
N PHE A 177 -6.88 2.26 -17.26
CA PHE A 177 -6.81 2.38 -18.72
C PHE A 177 -6.53 1.06 -19.41
N ILE A 178 -5.55 0.28 -18.94
CA ILE A 178 -5.21 -1.02 -19.55
C ILE A 178 -6.38 -1.99 -19.50
N TYR A 179 -7.07 -2.11 -18.37
CA TYR A 179 -8.26 -2.98 -18.27
C TYR A 179 -9.38 -2.51 -19.18
N LEU A 180 -9.68 -1.20 -19.18
CA LEU A 180 -10.73 -0.62 -20.01
C LEU A 180 -10.41 -0.73 -21.51
N LEU A 181 -9.14 -0.58 -21.90
CA LEU A 181 -8.69 -0.72 -23.27
C LEU A 181 -8.87 -2.16 -23.76
N VAL A 182 -8.45 -3.13 -22.94
CA VAL A 182 -8.61 -4.54 -23.26
C VAL A 182 -10.09 -4.91 -23.39
N GLU A 183 -10.95 -4.46 -22.47
CA GLU A 183 -12.40 -4.64 -22.57
C GLU A 183 -12.96 -4.03 -23.87
N ALA A 184 -12.62 -2.77 -24.16
CA ALA A 184 -13.10 -2.07 -25.34
C ALA A 184 -12.65 -2.72 -26.66
N MET A 185 -11.51 -3.40 -26.67
CA MET A 185 -11.01 -4.14 -27.84
C MET A 185 -11.66 -5.51 -28.02
N ILE A 186 -12.21 -6.08 -26.95
CA ILE A 186 -12.59 -7.50 -26.89
C ILE A 186 -14.09 -7.71 -26.77
N ASP A 187 -14.87 -6.62 -26.73
CA ASP A 187 -16.34 -6.54 -26.74
C ASP A 187 -16.99 -7.27 -27.95
N GLY A 188 -16.80 -8.59 -27.96
CA GLY A 188 -16.98 -9.49 -29.08
C GLY A 188 -17.18 -10.92 -28.55
N PRO A 189 -18.07 -11.71 -29.14
CA PRO A 189 -18.64 -12.92 -28.53
C PRO A 189 -17.70 -14.14 -28.41
N PHE A 190 -16.42 -13.99 -28.75
CA PHE A 190 -15.50 -15.13 -28.97
C PHE A 190 -14.54 -15.43 -27.80
N TYR A 191 -14.47 -14.58 -26.76
CA TYR A 191 -13.54 -14.78 -25.64
C TYR A 191 -14.24 -15.08 -24.32
N ARG A 192 -13.72 -16.07 -23.58
CA ARG A 192 -14.06 -16.27 -22.17
C ARG A 192 -13.36 -15.16 -21.39
N HIS A 193 -14.12 -14.12 -21.06
CA HIS A 193 -13.65 -12.90 -20.43
C HIS A 193 -12.75 -13.20 -19.20
N GLU A 194 -13.10 -14.21 -18.42
CA GLU A 194 -12.40 -14.57 -17.18
C GLU A 194 -10.93 -15.01 -17.38
N ASP A 195 -10.63 -15.77 -18.44
CA ASP A 195 -9.28 -16.28 -18.67
C ASP A 195 -8.33 -15.14 -19.02
N LEU A 196 -8.76 -14.28 -19.93
CA LEU A 196 -7.98 -13.14 -20.37
C LEU A 196 -7.67 -12.19 -19.22
N TYR A 197 -8.65 -11.88 -18.38
CA TYR A 197 -8.45 -11.00 -17.23
C TYR A 197 -7.46 -11.56 -16.23
N ALA A 198 -7.38 -12.88 -16.07
CA ALA A 198 -6.32 -13.49 -15.26
C ALA A 198 -4.93 -13.24 -15.86
N TYR A 199 -4.75 -13.46 -17.16
CA TYR A 199 -3.46 -13.18 -17.83
C TYR A 199 -3.10 -11.69 -17.80
N LEU A 200 -4.06 -10.81 -18.04
CA LEU A 200 -3.87 -9.36 -17.94
C LEU A 200 -3.43 -8.96 -16.54
N THR A 201 -4.07 -9.51 -15.51
CA THR A 201 -3.74 -9.23 -14.11
C THR A 201 -2.35 -9.76 -13.74
N MET A 202 -1.92 -10.89 -14.32
CA MET A 202 -0.54 -11.36 -14.19
C MET A 202 0.46 -10.37 -14.80
N VAL A 203 0.20 -9.88 -16.02
CA VAL A 203 1.06 -8.90 -16.69
C VAL A 203 1.13 -7.58 -15.89
N VAL A 204 -0.01 -7.07 -15.42
CA VAL A 204 -0.08 -5.88 -14.56
C VAL A 204 0.69 -6.12 -13.24
N GLY A 205 0.50 -7.27 -12.59
CA GLY A 205 1.21 -7.63 -11.37
C GLY A 205 2.73 -7.70 -11.57
N ALA A 206 3.19 -8.30 -12.67
CA ALA A 206 4.60 -8.32 -13.05
C ALA A 206 5.14 -6.91 -13.30
N SER A 207 4.37 -6.05 -13.98
CA SER A 207 4.75 -4.65 -14.22
C SER A 207 4.96 -3.88 -12.92
N TYR A 208 4.12 -4.12 -11.89
CA TYR A 208 4.27 -3.51 -10.57
C TYR A 208 5.53 -3.98 -9.85
N LEU A 209 5.87 -5.26 -9.94
CA LEU A 209 7.12 -5.79 -9.37
C LEU A 209 8.35 -5.16 -10.02
N LEU A 210 8.32 -4.96 -11.35
CA LEU A 210 9.38 -4.28 -12.10
C LEU A 210 9.48 -2.80 -11.74
N LEU A 211 8.35 -2.09 -11.67
CA LEU A 211 8.30 -0.68 -11.25
C LEU A 211 8.82 -0.51 -9.82
N ALA A 212 8.43 -1.39 -8.90
CA ALA A 212 8.92 -1.37 -7.52
C ALA A 212 10.44 -1.53 -7.47
N HIS A 213 11.00 -2.41 -8.31
CA HIS A 213 12.45 -2.55 -8.43
C HIS A 213 13.12 -1.28 -8.98
N ALA A 214 12.55 -0.69 -10.04
CA ALA A 214 13.06 0.54 -10.66
C ALA A 214 12.98 1.77 -9.74
N PHE A 215 12.00 1.83 -8.85
CA PHE A 215 11.80 2.95 -7.92
C PHE A 215 12.65 2.88 -6.65
N ARG A 216 13.38 1.78 -6.45
CA ARG A 216 14.22 1.59 -5.28
C ARG A 216 15.33 2.63 -5.23
N GLY A 217 15.38 3.39 -4.13
CA GLY A 217 16.39 4.45 -3.93
C GLY A 217 16.12 5.76 -4.68
N GLY A 218 14.98 5.88 -5.38
CA GLY A 218 14.55 7.11 -6.04
C GLY A 218 13.51 7.92 -5.24
N TRP A 219 12.96 8.97 -5.86
CA TRP A 219 11.87 9.77 -5.26
C TRP A 219 10.57 8.99 -5.06
N ASN A 220 10.43 7.82 -5.72
CA ASN A 220 9.27 6.93 -5.61
C ASN A 220 9.46 5.82 -4.56
N ASN A 221 10.47 5.92 -3.69
CA ASN A 221 10.76 4.88 -2.71
C ASN A 221 9.57 4.56 -1.77
N LYS A 222 8.70 5.56 -1.50
CA LYS A 222 7.47 5.37 -0.71
C LYS A 222 6.47 4.40 -1.35
N LEU A 223 6.52 4.23 -2.68
CA LEU A 223 5.61 3.35 -3.42
C LEU A 223 6.14 1.90 -3.53
N VAL A 224 7.41 1.66 -3.23
CA VAL A 224 8.04 0.34 -3.44
C VAL A 224 7.32 -0.75 -2.65
N GLY A 225 6.98 -0.49 -1.38
CA GLY A 225 6.28 -1.46 -0.54
C GLY A 225 4.88 -1.81 -1.07
N ILE A 226 4.10 -0.81 -1.46
CA ILE A 226 2.73 -1.01 -1.95
C ILE A 226 2.72 -1.67 -3.34
N LEU A 227 3.67 -1.33 -4.22
CA LEU A 227 3.83 -1.96 -5.52
C LEU A 227 4.31 -3.41 -5.39
N TYR A 228 5.21 -3.73 -4.46
CA TYR A 228 5.56 -5.12 -4.18
C TYR A 228 4.37 -5.92 -3.64
N PHE A 229 3.56 -5.33 -2.78
CA PHE A 229 2.35 -5.97 -2.26
C PHE A 229 1.35 -6.26 -3.38
N PHE A 230 0.86 -5.22 -4.07
CA PHE A 230 -0.13 -5.41 -5.14
C PHE A 230 0.42 -6.16 -6.35
N GLY A 231 1.70 -5.99 -6.67
CA GLY A 231 2.35 -6.71 -7.76
C GLY A 231 2.44 -8.20 -7.51
N SER A 232 2.89 -8.60 -6.30
CA SER A 232 2.92 -10.02 -5.94
C SER A 232 1.51 -10.59 -5.74
N ALA A 233 0.59 -9.83 -5.14
CA ALA A 233 -0.78 -10.29 -4.90
C ALA A 233 -1.56 -10.44 -6.20
N GLY A 234 -1.44 -9.49 -7.13
CA GLY A 234 -2.06 -9.56 -8.45
C GLY A 234 -1.46 -10.69 -9.29
N PHE A 235 -0.13 -10.80 -9.34
CA PHE A 235 0.54 -11.85 -10.11
C PHE A 235 0.21 -13.25 -9.59
N LEU A 236 0.44 -13.51 -8.30
CA LEU A 236 0.19 -14.84 -7.72
C LEU A 236 -1.30 -15.12 -7.61
N GLY A 237 -2.14 -14.14 -7.27
CA GLY A 237 -3.59 -14.33 -7.19
C GLY A 237 -4.22 -14.67 -8.53
N ALA A 238 -3.83 -13.96 -9.59
CA ALA A 238 -4.31 -14.26 -10.93
C ALA A 238 -3.79 -15.62 -11.44
N ALA A 239 -2.51 -15.94 -11.19
CA ALA A 239 -1.96 -17.27 -11.48
C ALA A 239 -2.69 -18.37 -10.70
N PHE A 240 -3.09 -18.11 -9.45
CA PHE A 240 -3.83 -19.08 -8.62
C PHE A 240 -5.20 -19.36 -9.19
N SER A 241 -5.89 -18.36 -9.75
CA SER A 241 -7.18 -18.59 -10.42
C SER A 241 -7.10 -19.63 -11.54
N ARG A 242 -5.94 -19.76 -12.21
CA ARG A 242 -5.75 -20.71 -13.32
C ARG A 242 -5.50 -22.15 -12.85
N VAL A 243 -5.18 -22.34 -11.57
CA VAL A 243 -4.96 -23.65 -10.93
C VAL A 243 -6.24 -24.49 -10.93
N PHE A 244 -7.39 -23.84 -10.78
CA PHE A 244 -8.70 -24.52 -10.77
C PHE A 244 -9.10 -25.05 -12.14
N ASP A 245 -8.70 -24.35 -13.21
CA ASP A 245 -9.15 -24.69 -14.56
C ASP A 245 -8.26 -25.72 -15.26
N SER A 246 -7.03 -25.93 -14.79
CA SER A 246 -6.06 -26.71 -15.55
C SER A 246 -4.94 -27.35 -14.73
N VAL A 247 -4.74 -28.65 -14.97
CA VAL A 247 -3.68 -29.45 -14.34
C VAL A 247 -2.26 -28.90 -14.60
N PRO A 248 -1.90 -28.40 -15.81
CA PRO A 248 -0.59 -27.78 -16.02
C PRO A 248 -0.33 -26.60 -15.08
N TRP A 249 -1.34 -25.77 -14.83
CA TRP A 249 -1.21 -24.65 -13.91
C TRP A 249 -1.04 -25.11 -12.46
N GLN A 250 -1.62 -26.23 -12.04
CA GLN A 250 -1.37 -26.79 -10.71
C GLN A 250 0.11 -27.09 -10.49
N MET A 251 0.79 -27.66 -11.49
CA MET A 251 2.23 -27.96 -11.39
C MET A 251 3.10 -26.69 -11.47
N VAL A 252 2.80 -25.81 -12.42
CA VAL A 252 3.57 -24.57 -12.64
C VAL A 252 3.43 -23.61 -11.45
N TYR A 253 2.26 -23.55 -10.85
CA TYR A 253 1.97 -22.62 -9.76
C TYR A 253 2.86 -22.84 -8.54
N PHE A 254 3.18 -24.10 -8.22
CA PHE A 254 4.11 -24.42 -7.14
C PHE A 254 5.49 -23.78 -7.37
N LEU A 255 6.00 -23.82 -8.62
CA LEU A 255 7.25 -23.16 -8.99
C LEU A 255 7.15 -21.64 -8.91
N LEU A 256 6.01 -21.05 -9.30
CA LEU A 256 5.79 -19.61 -9.21
C LEU A 256 5.83 -19.11 -7.77
N VAL A 257 5.19 -19.82 -6.84
CA VAL A 257 5.15 -19.44 -5.44
C VAL A 257 6.53 -19.58 -4.77
N ILE A 258 7.25 -20.67 -5.06
CA ILE A 258 8.65 -20.82 -4.63
C ILE A 258 9.52 -19.70 -5.21
N GLY A 259 9.35 -19.38 -6.49
CA GLY A 259 10.00 -18.24 -7.15
C GLY A 259 9.71 -16.92 -6.42
N GLY A 260 8.45 -16.71 -5.99
CA GLY A 260 8.05 -15.57 -5.16
C GLY A 260 8.79 -15.50 -3.82
N LEU A 261 8.95 -16.63 -3.13
CA LEU A 261 9.73 -16.72 -1.89
C LEU A 261 11.21 -16.37 -2.14
N PHE A 262 11.83 -16.89 -3.19
CA PHE A 262 13.20 -16.54 -3.57
C PHE A 262 13.33 -15.05 -3.94
N LEU A 263 12.39 -14.53 -4.73
CA LEU A 263 12.34 -13.13 -5.11
C LEU A 263 12.20 -12.21 -3.88
N SER A 264 11.47 -12.64 -2.85
CA SER A 264 11.34 -11.89 -1.60
C SER A 264 12.69 -11.74 -0.88
N ALA A 265 13.52 -12.78 -0.88
CA ALA A 265 14.86 -12.76 -0.30
C ALA A 265 15.81 -11.90 -1.14
N TYR A 266 15.75 -11.99 -2.47
CA TYR A 266 16.58 -11.19 -3.38
C TYR A 266 16.26 -9.69 -3.30
N THR A 267 14.98 -9.33 -3.37
CA THR A 267 14.52 -7.93 -3.30
C THR A 267 14.57 -7.36 -1.89
N LYS A 268 14.66 -8.22 -0.87
CA LYS A 268 14.55 -7.89 0.55
C LYS A 268 13.17 -7.28 0.90
N SER A 269 12.10 -7.85 0.36
CA SER A 269 10.74 -7.33 0.53
C SER A 269 9.89 -8.22 1.43
N ARG A 270 9.46 -7.68 2.59
CA ARG A 270 8.52 -8.37 3.50
C ARG A 270 7.16 -8.59 2.85
N ALA A 271 6.71 -7.66 2.01
CA ALA A 271 5.42 -7.74 1.33
C ALA A 271 5.35 -8.98 0.43
N ILE A 272 6.35 -9.18 -0.43
CA ILE A 272 6.41 -10.36 -1.32
C ILE A 272 6.47 -11.65 -0.50
N LEU A 273 7.24 -11.65 0.60
CA LEU A 273 7.38 -12.82 1.46
C LEU A 273 6.03 -13.24 2.07
N VAL A 274 5.29 -12.29 2.64
CA VAL A 274 3.97 -12.55 3.24
C VAL A 274 3.01 -13.07 2.17
N VAL A 275 2.89 -12.36 1.05
CA VAL A 275 1.98 -12.72 -0.04
C VAL A 275 2.30 -14.11 -0.59
N SER A 276 3.58 -14.39 -0.90
CA SER A 276 4.00 -15.71 -1.41
C SER A 276 3.76 -16.82 -0.39
N THR A 277 3.99 -16.57 0.90
CA THR A 277 3.69 -17.54 1.96
C THR A 277 2.19 -17.83 2.01
N CYS A 278 1.34 -16.80 2.01
CA CYS A 278 -0.11 -16.97 2.01
C CYS A 278 -0.60 -17.80 0.81
N PHE A 279 -0.08 -17.51 -0.39
CA PHE A 279 -0.43 -18.26 -1.59
C PHE A 279 0.12 -19.68 -1.61
N LEU A 280 1.27 -19.95 -0.98
CA LEU A 280 1.76 -21.32 -0.78
C LEU A 280 0.82 -22.11 0.11
N LEU A 281 0.42 -21.53 1.24
CA LEU A 281 -0.52 -22.15 2.17
C LEU A 281 -1.87 -22.40 1.47
N ALA A 282 -2.38 -21.42 0.72
CA ALA A 282 -3.63 -21.56 -0.04
C ALA A 282 -3.55 -22.69 -1.07
N HIS A 283 -2.44 -22.82 -1.79
CA HIS A 283 -2.27 -23.87 -2.79
C HIS A 283 -2.11 -25.26 -2.19
N VAL A 284 -1.33 -25.41 -1.11
CA VAL A 284 -1.22 -26.70 -0.41
C VAL A 284 -2.58 -27.10 0.20
N SER A 285 -3.34 -26.15 0.75
CA SER A 285 -4.72 -26.40 1.19
C SER A 285 -5.61 -26.85 0.03
N TYR A 286 -5.54 -26.19 -1.12
CA TYR A 286 -6.33 -26.54 -2.30
C TYR A 286 -6.03 -27.97 -2.77
N ILE A 287 -4.76 -28.32 -2.98
CA ILE A 287 -4.35 -29.67 -3.40
C ILE A 287 -4.75 -30.72 -2.35
N THR A 288 -4.61 -30.42 -1.06
CA THR A 288 -5.09 -31.32 -0.01
C THR A 288 -6.60 -31.53 -0.10
N GLY A 289 -7.35 -30.45 -0.28
CA GLY A 289 -8.80 -30.45 -0.46
C GLY A 289 -9.23 -31.31 -1.64
N GLU A 290 -8.72 -30.97 -2.82
CA GLU A 290 -9.12 -31.60 -4.09
C GLU A 290 -8.83 -33.11 -4.13
N TYR A 291 -7.67 -33.53 -3.62
CA TYR A 291 -7.20 -34.90 -3.81
C TYR A 291 -7.42 -35.82 -2.60
N PHE A 292 -7.62 -35.27 -1.39
CA PHE A 292 -7.74 -36.07 -0.17
C PHE A 292 -9.11 -35.98 0.51
N ALA A 293 -10.02 -35.08 0.10
CA ALA A 293 -11.34 -34.89 0.75
C ALA A 293 -12.13 -36.17 0.92
N ASP A 294 -12.20 -36.96 -0.14
CA ASP A 294 -12.99 -38.19 -0.15
C ASP A 294 -12.18 -39.43 0.26
N SER A 295 -10.97 -39.22 0.79
CA SER A 295 -10.09 -40.30 1.20
C SER A 295 -10.20 -40.57 2.71
N VAL A 296 -10.04 -41.85 3.09
CA VAL A 296 -9.89 -42.27 4.50
C VAL A 296 -8.69 -41.57 5.17
N GLY A 297 -7.73 -41.08 4.37
CA GLY A 297 -6.57 -40.34 4.83
C GLY A 297 -6.81 -38.87 5.16
N TRP A 298 -8.02 -38.32 5.00
CA TRP A 298 -8.30 -36.89 5.21
C TRP A 298 -7.85 -36.34 6.57
N PRO A 299 -8.13 -36.98 7.72
CA PRO A 299 -7.66 -36.47 9.02
C PRO A 299 -6.13 -36.46 9.12
N VAL A 300 -5.46 -37.46 8.53
CA VAL A 300 -3.99 -37.55 8.49
C VAL A 300 -3.41 -36.44 7.60
N ALA A 301 -4.03 -36.19 6.45
CA ALA A 301 -3.65 -35.12 5.54
C ALA A 301 -3.77 -33.74 6.21
N LEU A 302 -4.82 -33.49 6.99
CA LEU A 302 -4.98 -32.25 7.77
C LEU A 302 -3.92 -32.09 8.86
N VAL A 303 -3.55 -33.17 9.56
CA VAL A 303 -2.45 -33.14 10.53
C VAL A 303 -1.13 -32.79 9.85
N ILE A 304 -0.83 -33.42 8.72
CA ILE A 304 0.37 -33.13 7.93
C ILE A 304 0.35 -31.69 7.42
N LEU A 305 -0.80 -31.21 6.92
CA LEU A 305 -0.99 -29.83 6.49
C LEU A 305 -0.68 -28.84 7.62
N GLY A 306 -1.14 -29.12 8.84
CA GLY A 306 -0.82 -28.33 10.04
C GLY A 306 0.69 -28.24 10.30
N PHE A 307 1.43 -29.35 10.20
CA PHE A 307 2.89 -29.34 10.34
C PHE A 307 3.57 -28.57 9.20
N ILE A 308 3.09 -28.70 7.96
CA ILE A 308 3.59 -27.92 6.82
C ILE A 308 3.41 -26.43 7.08
N PHE A 309 2.26 -26.02 7.61
CA PHE A 309 1.97 -24.61 7.89
C PHE A 309 2.91 -24.03 8.96
N ILE A 310 3.16 -24.79 10.03
CA ILE A 310 4.13 -24.42 11.06
C ILE A 310 5.54 -24.31 10.45
N GLY A 311 5.94 -25.28 9.63
CA GLY A 311 7.24 -25.29 8.95
C GLY A 311 7.42 -24.10 8.00
N LEU A 312 6.44 -23.82 7.15
CA LEU A 312 6.47 -22.69 6.22
C LEU A 312 6.48 -21.35 6.95
N GLY A 313 5.70 -21.21 8.04
CA GLY A 313 5.73 -20.04 8.90
C GLY A 313 7.11 -19.81 9.51
N TYR A 314 7.75 -20.87 10.02
CA TYR A 314 9.11 -20.80 10.55
C TYR A 314 10.13 -20.39 9.48
N VAL A 315 10.06 -20.99 8.29
CA VAL A 315 10.93 -20.65 7.14
C VAL A 315 10.75 -19.19 6.76
N SER A 316 9.52 -18.69 6.67
CA SER A 316 9.21 -17.30 6.35
C SER A 316 9.82 -16.34 7.39
N ILE A 317 9.64 -16.64 8.69
CA ILE A 317 10.26 -15.85 9.78
C ILE A 317 11.79 -15.86 9.66
N ASN A 318 12.39 -17.02 9.36
CA ASN A 318 13.83 -17.15 9.24
C ASN A 318 14.37 -16.36 8.03
N ILE A 319 13.69 -16.41 6.88
CA ILE A 319 14.03 -15.60 5.70
C ILE A 319 13.97 -14.12 6.04
N ASN A 320 12.90 -13.68 6.71
CA ASN A 320 12.77 -12.30 7.14
C ASN A 320 13.92 -11.88 8.05
N LYS A 321 14.26 -12.68 9.06
CA LYS A 321 15.38 -12.37 9.98
C LYS A 321 16.74 -12.36 9.29
N LYS A 322 17.01 -13.31 8.39
CA LYS A 322 18.34 -13.49 7.80
C LYS A 322 18.62 -12.54 6.64
N TYR A 323 17.63 -12.26 5.80
CA TYR A 323 17.83 -11.56 4.53
C TYR A 323 17.14 -10.19 4.45
N ILE A 324 16.08 -9.96 5.22
CA ILE A 324 15.23 -8.76 5.07
C ILE A 324 15.39 -7.77 6.23
N ALA A 325 15.34 -8.23 7.47
CA ALA A 325 15.46 -7.42 8.67
C ALA A 325 16.93 -7.09 8.96
N LYS A 326 17.51 -6.20 8.15
CA LYS A 326 18.75 -5.48 8.42
C LYS A 326 18.54 -4.01 8.11
#